data_AF-A0A953MNN9-F1
#
_entry.id   AF-A0A953MNN9-F1
#
_cell.length_a   1.000
_cell.length_b   1.000
_cell.length_c   1.000
_cell.angle_alpha   90.00
_cell.angle_beta   90.00
_cell.angle_gamma   90.00
#
_symmetry.space_group_name_H-M   'P 1'
#
loop_
_entity.id
_entity.type
_entity.pdbx_description
1 polymer ?
#
loop_
_entity_poly.entity_id
_entity_poly.type
_entity_poly.pdbx_seq_one_letter_code
_entity_poly.pdbx_strand_id
1 'polypeptide(L)' 'MNLDILVFAAHPGDAELGMGGTIAKLVAEAQTVGIIDFTEAGLSSNRTVES' A
#
# COMPACT_ATOMS: atom_id res chain seq x y z
N MET A 1 -16.32 10.06 -1.62
CA MET A 1 -15.75 9.09 -0.68
C MET A 1 -14.67 9.80 0.11
N ASN A 2 -14.61 9.59 1.43
CA ASN A 2 -13.58 10.14 2.30
C ASN A 2 -12.77 8.97 2.87
N LEU A 3 -11.46 9.16 3.08
CA LEU A 3 -10.60 8.19 3.73
C LEU A 3 -10.26 8.69 5.14
N ASP A 4 -10.30 7.80 6.12
CA ASP A 4 -9.88 8.10 7.48
C ASP A 4 -8.35 8.07 7.59
N ILE A 5 -7.71 7.15 6.86
CA ILE A 5 -6.25 7.02 6.77
C ILE A 5 -5.83 6.90 5.29
N LEU A 6 -4.74 7.59 4.94
CA LEU A 6 -4.06 7.45 3.66
C LEU A 6 -2.59 7.12 3.90
N VAL A 7 -2.12 6.00 3.36
CA VAL A 7 -0.74 5.53 3.48
C VAL A 7 -0.02 5.79 2.16
N PHE A 8 1.14 6.45 2.23
CA PHE A 8 2.01 6.68 1.09
C PHE A 8 3.18 5.69 1.12
N ALA A 9 3.40 5.02 0.00
CA ALA A 9 4.46 4.04 -0.21
C ALA A 9 5.24 4.40 -1.48
N ALA A 10 6.53 4.08 -1.50
CA ALA A 10 7.34 4.30 -2.70
C ALA A 10 7.03 3.25 -3.77
N HIS A 11 6.86 2.00 -3.34
CA HIS A 11 6.66 0.85 -4.21
C HIS A 11 5.55 -0.07 -3.64
N PRO A 12 4.85 -0.84 -4.49
CA PRO A 12 3.88 -1.81 -4.03
C PRO A 12 4.52 -2.83 -3.11
N GLY A 13 3.88 -3.11 -1.97
CA GLY A 13 4.41 -3.98 -0.92
C GLY A 13 5.05 -3.24 0.26
N ASP A 14 5.48 -1.98 0.10
CA ASP A 14 6.12 -1.22 1.19
C ASP A 14 5.13 -0.98 2.35
N ALA A 15 3.88 -0.63 2.04
CA ALA A 15 2.83 -0.38 3.04
C ALA A 15 2.47 -1.66 3.81
N GLU A 16 2.35 -2.78 3.11
CA GLU A 16 2.02 -4.08 3.69
C GLU A 16 3.14 -4.60 4.58
N LEU A 17 4.40 -4.47 4.13
CA LEU A 17 5.57 -4.90 4.91
C LEU A 17 5.79 -4.02 6.14
N GLY A 18 5.64 -2.71 5.99
CA GLY A 18 5.88 -1.75 7.08
C GLY A 18 4.74 -1.69 8.11
N MET A 19 3.49 -1.85 7.68
CA MET A 19 2.34 -1.63 8.56
C MET A 19 1.09 -2.45 8.22
N GLY A 20 1.20 -3.57 7.50
CA GLY A 20 0.06 -4.41 7.12
C GLY A 20 -0.80 -4.87 8.31
N GLY A 21 -0.18 -5.18 9.45
CA GLY A 21 -0.92 -5.51 10.67
C GLY A 21 -1.73 -4.34 11.22
N THR A 22 -1.20 -3.12 11.15
CA THR A 22 -1.90 -1.90 11.55
C THR A 22 -3.05 -1.60 10.59
N ILE A 23 -2.83 -1.70 9.29
CA ILE A 23 -3.88 -1.53 8.26
C ILE A 23 -5.03 -2.52 8.52
N ALA A 24 -4.73 -3.80 8.74
CA ALA A 24 -5.73 -4.81 9.04
C ALA A 24 -6.53 -4.49 10.31
N LYS A 25 -5.85 -3.99 11.36
CA LYS A 25 -6.51 -3.56 12.60
C LYS A 25 -7.45 -2.37 12.36
N LEU A 26 -7.01 -1.32 11.65
CA LEU A 26 -7.82 -0.12 11.39
C LEU A 26 -9.07 -0.46 10.56
N VAL A 27 -8.94 -1.36 9.58
CA VAL A 27 -10.07 -1.88 8.81
C VAL A 27 -11.03 -2.68 9.70
N ALA A 28 -10.52 -3.49 10.63
CA ALA A 28 -11.35 -4.22 11.60
C ALA A 28 -12.09 -3.28 12.58
N GLU A 29 -11.53 -2.09 12.83
CA GLU A 29 -12.15 -0.99 13.57
C GLU A 29 -13.10 -0.13 12.70
N ALA A 30 -13.46 -0.64 11.51
CA ALA A 30 -14.36 0.00 10.54
C ALA A 30 -13.86 1.35 9.97
N GLN A 31 -12.55 1.61 10.03
CA GLN A 31 -11.95 2.77 9.38
C GLN A 31 -11.68 2.50 7.90
N THR A 32 -11.80 3.55 7.09
CA THR A 32 -11.46 3.52 5.66
C THR A 32 -9.99 3.85 5.46
N VAL A 33 -9.23 2.91 4.88
CA VAL A 33 -7.79 3.05 4.63
C VAL A 33 -7.54 2.98 3.13
N GLY A 34 -6.83 3.97 2.59
CA GLY A 34 -6.28 3.94 1.23
C GLY A 34 -4.76 3.84 1.23
N ILE A 35 -4.21 3.20 0.20
CA ILE A 35 -2.77 3.12 -0.05
C ILE A 35 -2.49 3.78 -1.40
N ILE A 36 -1.46 4.61 -1.46
CA ILE A 36 -0.92 5.18 -2.69
C ILE A 36 0.52 4.74 -2.82
N ASP A 37 0.80 3.98 -3.87
CA ASP A 37 2.15 3.69 -4.34
C ASP A 37 2.57 4.78 -5.35
N PHE A 38 3.73 5.39 -5.14
CA PHE A 38 4.26 6.40 -6.06
C PHE A 38 4.85 5.84 -7.34
N THR A 39 5.18 4.54 -7.35
CA THR A 39 5.76 3.87 -8.51
C THR A 39 5.18 2.47 -8.65
N GLU A 40 5.34 1.87 -9.83
CA GLU A 40 4.93 0.49 -10.09
C GLU A 40 6.03 -0.54 -9.77
N ALA A 41 7.14 -0.11 -9.15
CA ALA A 41 8.34 -0.92 -8.94
C ALA A 41 8.92 -1.56 -10.21
N GLY A 42 8.99 -0.79 -11.31
CA GLY A 42 9.49 -1.27 -12.61
C GLY A 42 10.97 -1.68 -12.65
N LEU A 43 11.75 -1.38 -11.61
CA LEU A 43 13.15 -1.80 -11.46
C LEU A 43 13.33 -2.96 -10.46
N SER A 44 12.23 -3.57 -10.00
CA SER A 44 12.30 -4.72 -9.11
C SER A 44 12.95 -5.92 -9.80
N SER A 45 13.96 -6.53 -9.16
CA SER A 45 14.74 -7.65 -9.73
C SER A 45 13.90 -8.87 -10.14
N ASN A 46 12.70 -9.01 -9.56
CA ASN A 46 11.83 -10.16 -9.76
C ASN A 46 10.59 -9.85 -10.61
N ARG A 47 10.50 -8.64 -11.19
CA ARG A 47 9.33 -8.22 -11.98
C ARG A 47 9.70 -8.14 -13.46
N THR A 48 8.95 -8.82 -14.32
CA THR A 48 8.98 -8.58 -15.75
C THR A 48 8.04 -7.41 -16.05
N VAL A 49 8.57 -6.35 -16.64
CA VAL A 49 7.74 -5.25 -17.16
C VAL A 49 7.10 -5.76 -18.44
N GLU A 50 5.82 -6.08 -18.38
CA GLU A 50 5.02 -6.35 -19.59
C GLU A 50 4.83 -5.01 -20.30
N SER A 51 5.25 -4.96 -21.57
CA SER A 51 5.19 -3.77 -22.45
C SER A 51 3.92 -3.74 -23.29
#